data_AF-A0A7L2JEH3-F1
#
_entry.id   AF-A0A7L2JEH3-F1
#
_cell.length_a   1.000
_cell.length_b   1.000
_cell.length_c   1.000
_cell.angle_alpha   90.00
_cell.angle_beta   90.00
_cell.angle_gamma   90.00
#
_symmetry.space_group_name_H-M   'P 1'
#
loop_
_entity.id
_entity.type
_entity.pdbx_description
1 polymer ?
#
loop_
_entity_poly.entity_id
_entity_poly.type
_entity_poly.pdbx_seq_one_letter_code
_entity_poly.pdbx_strand_id
1 'polypeptide(L)'
;KFSGQTNIHLSKNFFLTNKAREKSNTFINLREVLNRFKLPAGEYIIVPSTFEPNKNGDFCLRVFSEKNANSTVIDDEIEGNFDETEISEDDIEPSFKKHFGQLAGN
;
A
#
# COMPACT_ATOMS: atom_id res chain seq x y z
N LYS A 1 -2.88 -2.10 18.16
CA LYS A 1 -1.91 -2.89 17.37
C LYS A 1 -1.26 -2.07 16.25
N PHE A 2 -2.00 -1.17 15.59
CA PHE A 2 -1.48 -0.34 14.49
C PHE A 2 -1.29 1.15 14.87
N SER A 3 -1.40 1.49 16.17
CA SER A 3 -1.36 2.89 16.59
C SER A 3 0.03 3.48 16.33
N GLY A 4 0.07 4.66 15.72
CA GLY A 4 1.31 5.37 15.38
C GLY A 4 2.11 4.78 14.22
N GLN A 5 1.56 3.79 13.50
CA GLN A 5 2.22 3.16 12.35
C GLN A 5 1.73 3.79 11.04
N THR A 6 2.63 4.41 10.28
CA THR A 6 2.30 5.01 8.97
C THR A 6 2.76 4.19 7.77
N ASN A 7 3.76 3.33 7.96
CA ASN A 7 4.40 2.56 6.89
C ASN A 7 3.81 1.14 6.83
N ILE A 8 2.48 1.05 6.70
CA ILE A 8 1.77 -0.24 6.73
C ILE A 8 0.67 -0.28 5.68
N HIS A 9 0.65 -1.29 4.82
CA HIS A 9 -0.53 -1.62 4.03
C HIS A 9 -1.41 -2.64 4.77
N LEU A 10 -2.68 -2.28 5.00
CA LEU A 10 -3.61 -3.18 5.71
C LEU A 10 -4.11 -4.29 4.79
N SER A 11 -3.79 -5.54 5.14
CA SER A 11 -4.25 -6.71 4.37
C SER A 11 -5.77 -6.91 4.42
N LYS A 12 -6.29 -7.71 3.47
CA LYS A 12 -7.70 -8.17 3.41
C LYS A 12 -8.25 -8.65 4.77
N ASN A 13 -7.45 -9.36 5.56
CA ASN A 13 -7.87 -9.91 6.84
C ASN A 13 -8.27 -8.82 7.84
N PHE A 14 -7.64 -7.64 7.78
CA PHE A 14 -8.04 -6.50 8.60
C PHE A 14 -9.48 -6.10 8.31
N PHE A 15 -9.83 -5.90 7.03
CA PHE A 15 -11.16 -5.44 6.62
C PHE A 15 -12.25 -6.51 6.80
N LEU A 16 -11.90 -7.79 6.79
CA LEU A 16 -12.84 -8.88 7.11
C LEU A 16 -13.18 -8.95 8.60
N THR A 17 -12.28 -8.49 9.47
CA THR A 17 -12.41 -8.60 10.93
C THR A 17 -12.77 -7.28 11.61
N ASN A 18 -12.63 -6.15 10.92
CA ASN A 18 -12.91 -4.81 11.45
C ASN A 18 -14.02 -4.15 10.65
N LYS A 19 -15.09 -3.74 11.34
CA LYS A 19 -16.19 -2.97 10.72
C LYS A 19 -15.78 -1.51 10.55
N ALA A 20 -16.16 -0.90 9.44
CA ALA A 20 -16.04 0.53 9.25
C ALA A 20 -16.78 1.28 10.36
N ARG A 21 -16.11 2.22 11.03
CA ARG A 21 -16.72 3.04 12.08
C ARG A 21 -17.75 4.00 11.49
N GLU A 22 -17.37 4.64 10.38
CA GLU A 22 -18.19 5.53 9.58
C GLU A 22 -17.89 5.26 8.11
N LYS A 23 -18.83 5.59 7.23
CA LYS A 23 -18.71 5.42 5.78
C LYS A 23 -19.53 6.50 5.06
N SER A 24 -19.26 6.69 3.77
CA SER A 24 -20.17 7.46 2.93
C SER A 24 -21.56 6.81 2.91
N ASN A 25 -22.61 7.63 2.90
CA ASN A 25 -24.00 7.15 2.91
C ASN A 25 -24.30 6.33 1.66
N THR A 26 -23.86 6.80 0.49
CA THR A 26 -24.11 6.18 -0.81
C THR A 26 -22.92 6.43 -1.74
N PHE A 27 -22.54 5.42 -2.52
CA PHE A 27 -21.69 5.65 -3.70
C PHE A 27 -22.52 6.35 -4.77
N ILE A 28 -22.16 7.59 -5.08
CA ILE A 28 -22.87 8.41 -6.04
C ILE A 28 -21.91 8.89 -7.13
N ASN A 29 -22.40 8.94 -8.37
CA ASN A 29 -21.64 9.43 -9.51
C ASN A 29 -21.67 10.97 -9.54
N LEU A 30 -21.04 11.59 -8.55
CA LEU A 30 -20.78 13.02 -8.49
C LEU A 30 -19.28 13.27 -8.50
N ARG A 31 -18.87 14.46 -8.95
CA ARG A 31 -17.46 14.88 -8.95
C ARG A 31 -16.84 14.85 -7.55
N GLU A 32 -17.64 15.11 -6.52
CA GLU A 32 -17.22 15.11 -5.12
C GLU A 32 -18.28 14.46 -4.24
N VAL A 33 -17.82 13.68 -3.27
CA VAL A 33 -18.63 13.17 -2.16
C VAL A 33 -18.10 13.78 -0.89
N LEU A 34 -18.95 14.49 -0.16
CA LEU A 34 -18.61 15.16 1.10
C LEU A 34 -19.43 14.57 2.24
N ASN A 35 -18.75 14.24 3.33
CA ASN A 35 -19.37 13.81 4.57
C ASN A 35 -18.79 14.58 5.76
N ARG A 36 -19.63 14.80 6.78
CA ARG A 36 -19.21 15.35 8.06
C ARG A 36 -19.37 14.26 9.11
N PHE A 37 -18.30 13.99 9.85
CA PHE A 37 -18.26 12.95 10.86
C PHE A 37 -18.00 13.54 12.24
N LYS A 38 -18.49 12.87 13.27
CA LYS A 38 -18.13 13.12 14.66
C LYS A 38 -17.66 11.82 15.29
N LEU A 39 -16.34 11.68 15.40
CA LEU A 39 -15.69 10.49 15.92
C LEU A 39 -15.09 10.77 17.30
N PRO A 40 -15.00 9.76 18.18
CA PRO A 40 -14.14 9.83 19.36
C PRO A 40 -12.70 10.17 18.99
N ALA A 41 -11.91 10.68 19.94
CA ALA A 41 -10.49 10.87 19.70
C ALA A 41 -9.82 9.50 19.46
N GLY A 42 -9.02 9.42 18.40
CA GLY A 42 -8.34 8.19 18.00
C GLY A 42 -7.75 8.29 16.61
N GLU A 43 -7.11 7.20 16.17
CA GLU A 43 -6.57 7.06 14.83
C GLU A 43 -7.57 6.34 13.93
N TYR A 44 -7.77 6.87 12.74
CA TYR A 44 -8.72 6.37 11.76
C TYR A 44 -8.06 6.27 10.40
N ILE A 45 -8.54 5.31 9.60
CA ILE A 45 -8.08 5.11 8.23
C ILE A 45 -9.26 5.40 7.30
N ILE A 46 -8.99 6.20 6.27
CA ILE A 46 -9.94 6.51 5.21
C ILE A 46 -9.53 5.70 3.98
N VAL A 47 -10.44 4.87 3.48
CA VAL A 47 -10.23 4.09 2.25
C VAL A 47 -11.10 4.70 1.14
N PRO A 48 -10.55 5.55 0.25
CA PRO A 48 -11.28 6.04 -0.91
C PRO A 48 -11.38 4.92 -1.96
N SER A 49 -12.56 4.71 -2.53
CA SER A 49 -12.77 3.71 -3.59
C SER A 49 -13.90 4.09 -4.54
N THR A 50 -13.93 3.45 -5.70
CA THR A 50 -15.13 3.35 -6.53
C THR A 50 -16.07 2.26 -5.99
N PHE A 51 -17.31 2.23 -6.47
CA PHE A 51 -18.27 1.17 -6.10
C PHE A 51 -17.85 -0.18 -6.67
N GLU A 52 -17.59 -0.22 -7.97
CA GLU A 52 -17.07 -1.40 -8.65
C GLU A 52 -15.55 -1.39 -8.68
N PRO A 53 -14.91 -2.57 -8.61
CA PRO A 53 -13.46 -2.69 -8.84
C PRO A 53 -13.11 -2.36 -10.29
N ASN A 54 -11.80 -2.20 -10.55
CA ASN A 54 -11.24 -2.03 -11.90
C ASN A 54 -11.74 -0.78 -12.65
N LYS A 55 -11.98 0.32 -11.92
CA LYS A 55 -12.29 1.63 -12.51
C LYS A 55 -11.07 2.52 -12.36
N ASN A 56 -10.61 3.07 -13.48
CA ASN A 56 -9.51 4.02 -13.50
C ASN A 56 -10.03 5.42 -13.16
N GLY A 57 -9.24 6.18 -12.41
CA GLY A 57 -9.54 7.58 -12.12
C GLY A 57 -8.58 8.16 -11.10
N ASP A 58 -8.27 9.45 -11.28
CA ASP A 58 -7.53 10.23 -10.30
C ASP A 58 -8.50 10.81 -9.27
N PHE A 59 -8.03 10.98 -8.03
CA PHE A 59 -8.83 11.56 -6.96
C PHE A 59 -8.00 12.48 -6.06
N CYS A 60 -8.70 13.33 -5.31
CA CYS A 60 -8.11 14.16 -4.27
C CYS A 60 -8.95 14.01 -3.00
N LEU A 61 -8.32 13.57 -1.90
CA LEU A 61 -8.94 13.50 -0.58
C LEU A 61 -8.54 14.72 0.23
N ARG A 62 -9.54 15.43 0.79
CA ARG A 62 -9.31 16.59 1.66
C ARG A 62 -9.97 16.35 3.02
N VAL A 63 -9.22 16.54 4.09
CA VAL A 63 -9.69 16.39 5.46
C VAL A 63 -9.70 17.76 6.14
N PHE A 64 -10.86 18.15 6.65
CA PHE A 64 -11.03 19.36 7.43
C PHE A 64 -11.47 18.97 8.84
N SER A 65 -10.75 19.42 9.85
CA SER A 65 -11.05 19.14 11.25
C SER A 65 -11.21 20.45 12.04
N GLU A 66 -12.13 20.44 13.01
CA GLU A 66 -12.32 21.58 13.92
C GLU A 66 -11.08 21.83 14.79
N LYS A 67 -10.42 20.75 15.20
CA LYS A 67 -9.15 20.77 15.94
C LYS A 67 -8.05 20.19 15.07
N ASN A 68 -6.80 20.55 15.35
CA ASN A 68 -5.65 19.95 14.67
C ASN A 68 -5.75 18.42 14.67
N ALA A 69 -5.65 17.85 13.49
CA ALA A 69 -5.64 16.41 13.26
C ALA A 69 -4.55 16.13 12.23
N ASN A 70 -3.63 15.23 12.57
CA ASN A 70 -2.60 14.82 11.64
C ASN A 70 -3.22 13.91 10.57
N SER A 71 -2.83 14.10 9.32
CA SER A 71 -3.22 13.24 8.21
C SER A 71 -1.99 12.86 7.40
N THR A 72 -1.76 11.57 7.23
CA THR A 72 -0.66 11.00 6.45
C THR A 72 -1.19 9.95 5.50
N VAL A 73 -0.50 9.74 4.38
CA VAL A 73 -0.75 8.57 3.52
C VAL A 73 -0.18 7.35 4.23
N ILE A 74 -0.93 6.25 4.20
CA ILE A 74 -0.59 4.99 4.84
C ILE A 74 -0.35 3.98 3.74
N ASP A 75 0.91 3.59 3.52
CA ASP A 75 1.30 2.63 2.50
C ASP A 75 2.61 1.93 2.87
N ASP A 76 2.97 0.88 2.15
CA ASP A 76 4.23 0.17 2.35
C ASP A 76 5.43 1.03 1.93
N GLU A 77 6.56 0.90 2.65
CA GLU A 77 7.83 1.45 2.20
C GLU A 77 8.41 0.60 1.08
N ILE A 78 9.10 1.27 0.13
CA ILE A 78 9.79 0.56 -0.95
C ILE A 78 11.04 -0.10 -0.35
N GLU A 79 10.98 -1.42 -0.17
CA GLU A 79 12.09 -2.23 0.31
C GLU A 79 12.52 -3.24 -0.74
N GLY A 80 13.84 -3.35 -0.94
CA GLY A 80 14.47 -4.34 -1.81
C GLY A 80 15.24 -5.35 -0.98
N ASN A 81 14.55 -6.25 -0.28
CA ASN A 81 15.18 -7.29 0.51
C ASN A 81 15.51 -8.48 -0.40
N PHE A 82 16.67 -8.41 -1.05
CA PHE A 82 17.20 -9.49 -1.88
C PHE A 82 18.30 -10.21 -1.12
N ASP A 83 18.33 -11.53 -1.26
CA ASP A 83 19.49 -12.30 -0.83
C ASP A 83 20.65 -11.94 -1.76
N GLU A 84 21.58 -11.10 -1.28
CA GLU A 84 22.83 -10.86 -1.97
C GLU A 84 23.71 -12.11 -1.84
N THR A 85 23.79 -12.89 -2.91
CA THR A 85 24.74 -13.99 -2.99
C THR A 85 26.11 -13.42 -3.38
N GLU A 86 27.02 -13.33 -2.42
CA GLU A 86 28.44 -13.18 -2.72
C GLU A 86 28.94 -14.49 -3.34
N ILE A 87 29.14 -14.51 -4.66
CA ILE A 87 29.66 -15.66 -5.41
C ILE A 87 31.12 -15.37 -5.76
N SER A 88 32.04 -16.18 -5.25
CA SER A 88 33.45 -16.15 -5.66
C SER A 88 33.69 -17.00 -6.91
N GLU A 89 34.83 -16.82 -7.57
CA GLU A 89 35.16 -17.64 -8.75
C GLU A 89 35.26 -19.15 -8.46
N ASP A 90 35.54 -19.52 -7.21
CA ASP A 90 35.65 -20.90 -6.73
C ASP A 90 34.26 -21.53 -6.52
N ASP A 91 33.22 -20.72 -6.31
CA ASP A 91 31.82 -21.15 -6.20
C ASP A 91 31.18 -21.45 -7.56
N ILE A 92 31.85 -21.09 -8.66
CA ILE A 92 31.36 -21.29 -10.02
C ILE A 92 31.89 -22.60 -10.60
N GLU A 93 30.97 -23.55 -10.86
CA GLU A 93 31.34 -24.83 -11.44
C GLU A 93 32.07 -24.70 -12.79
N PRO A 94 33.13 -25.49 -13.05
CA PRO A 94 33.86 -25.47 -14.32
C PRO A 94 32.98 -25.81 -15.54
N SER A 95 31.97 -26.67 -15.34
CA SER A 95 30.95 -27.04 -16.33
C SER A 95 30.16 -25.81 -16.79
N PHE A 96 29.81 -24.92 -15.86
CA PHE A 96 29.09 -23.68 -16.10
C PHE A 96 29.96 -22.67 -16.85
N LYS A 97 31.22 -22.47 -16.43
CA LYS A 97 32.17 -21.58 -17.14
C LYS A 97 32.35 -22.00 -18.61
N LYS A 98 32.46 -23.31 -18.86
CA LYS A 98 32.57 -23.88 -20.21
C LYS A 98 31.30 -23.65 -21.05
N HIS A 99 30.13 -23.89 -20.48
CA HIS A 99 28.86 -23.64 -21.18
C HIS A 99 28.66 -22.16 -21.48
N PHE A 100 28.99 -21.29 -20.52
CA PHE A 100 28.90 -19.85 -20.69
C PHE A 100 29.74 -19.37 -21.88
N GLY A 101 31.00 -19.80 -21.99
CA GLY A 101 31.87 -19.46 -23.11
C GLY A 101 31.36 -19.94 -24.49
N GLN A 102 30.54 -20.99 -24.54
CA GLN A 102 29.91 -21.46 -25.79
C GLN A 102 28.68 -20.64 -26.19
N LEU A 103 28.00 -20.03 -25.21
CA LEU A 103 26.73 -19.35 -25.40
C LEU A 103 26.84 -17.82 -25.45
N ALA A 104 27.87 -17.25 -24.81
CA ALA A 104 28.01 -15.80 -24.64
C ALA A 104 28.25 -15.01 -25.93
N GLY A 105 28.46 -15.69 -27.07
CA GLY A 105 28.84 -15.05 -28.34
C GLY A 105 30.27 -14.50 -28.30
N ASN A 106 30.84 -14.21 -29.47
CA ASN A 106 32.13 -13.53 -29.58
C ASN A 106 31.99 -12.02 -29.36
#